data_AF-A0A679IYI4-F1
#
_entry.id   AF-A0A679IYI4-F1
#
_cell.length_a   1.000
_cell.length_b   1.000
_cell.length_c   1.000
_cell.angle_alpha   90.00
_cell.angle_beta   90.00
_cell.angle_gamma   90.00
#
_symmetry.space_group_name_H-M   'P 1'
#
loop_
_entity.id
_entity.type
_entity.pdbx_description
1 polymer ?
#
loop_
_entity_poly.entity_id
_entity_poly.type
_entity_poly.pdbx_seq_one_letter_code
_entity_poly.pdbx_strand_id
1 'polypeptide(L)'
;MSHIRRISVHVDESDPGHFYWVLMEEGDDASQWRELESADESYDMWLDALQAGTKALIAYAPDERIGPREPGDDEDASPVGIPIR
;
A
#
# COMPACT_ATOMS: atom_id res chain seq x y z
N MET A 1 -16.04 8.09 6.99
CA MET A 1 -14.64 8.51 6.63
C MET A 1 -13.80 7.25 6.46
N SER A 2 -13.20 7.03 5.29
CA SER A 2 -12.45 5.80 5.02
C SER A 2 -11.21 5.64 5.91
N HIS A 3 -10.89 4.39 6.24
CA HIS A 3 -9.75 4.02 7.07
C HIS A 3 -8.42 4.24 6.32
N ILE A 4 -7.39 4.66 7.06
CA ILE A 4 -6.02 4.74 6.53
C ILE A 4 -5.47 3.31 6.36
N ARG A 5 -4.90 3.03 5.20
CA ARG A 5 -4.23 1.76 4.92
C ARG A 5 -2.88 1.77 5.62
N ARG A 6 -2.59 0.73 6.41
CA ARG A 6 -1.28 0.60 7.09
C ARG A 6 -0.33 -0.15 6.18
N ILE A 7 0.37 0.60 5.34
CA ILE A 7 1.36 0.07 4.40
C ILE A 7 2.76 0.47 4.88
N SER A 8 3.66 -0.50 4.99
CA SER A 8 5.08 -0.31 5.31
C SER A 8 5.95 -0.61 4.10
N VAL A 9 7.03 0.14 3.94
CA VAL A 9 8.10 -0.17 2.99
C VAL A 9 9.32 -0.69 3.73
N HIS A 10 9.92 -1.77 3.23
CA HIS A 10 11.24 -2.22 3.65
C HIS A 10 12.09 -2.60 2.44
N VAL A 11 13.38 -2.82 2.68
CA VAL A 11 14.34 -3.26 1.66
C VAL A 11 14.97 -4.57 2.14
N ASP A 12 14.90 -5.58 1.29
CA ASP A 12 15.55 -6.87 1.47
C ASP A 12 16.80 -6.97 0.58
N GLU A 13 17.78 -7.75 1.03
CA GLU A 13 19.00 -8.07 0.31
C GLU A 13 19.07 -9.60 0.19
N SER A 14 18.46 -10.16 -0.87
CA SER A 14 18.44 -11.61 -1.08
C SER A 14 19.83 -12.16 -1.42
N ASP A 15 20.60 -11.38 -2.18
CA ASP A 15 21.99 -11.64 -2.51
C ASP A 15 22.82 -10.38 -2.20
N PRO A 16 24.09 -10.52 -1.74
CA PRO A 16 24.92 -9.37 -1.41
C PRO A 16 25.05 -8.38 -2.57
N GLY A 17 24.66 -7.13 -2.33
CA GLY A 17 24.66 -6.05 -3.33
C GLY A 17 23.40 -5.98 -4.21
N HIS A 18 22.42 -6.86 -4.01
CA HIS A 18 21.16 -6.89 -4.76
C HIS A 18 19.98 -6.55 -3.84
N PHE A 19 19.50 -5.32 -3.94
CA PHE A 19 18.47 -4.79 -3.06
C PHE A 19 17.10 -4.78 -3.72
N TYR A 20 16.09 -5.25 -3.01
CA TYR A 20 14.70 -5.27 -3.45
C TYR A 20 13.85 -4.52 -2.45
N TRP A 21 12.98 -3.62 -2.90
CA TRP A 21 11.99 -3.03 -2.02
C TRP A 21 10.74 -3.91 -1.99
N VAL A 22 10.05 -3.90 -0.84
CA VAL A 22 8.80 -4.62 -0.64
C VAL A 22 7.84 -3.70 0.13
N LEU A 23 6.60 -3.65 -0.33
CA LEU A 23 5.47 -3.03 0.35
C LEU A 23 4.65 -4.13 1.03
N MET A 24 4.41 -3.94 2.33
CA MET A 24 3.58 -4.83 3.13
C MET A 24 2.38 -4.05 3.66
N GLU A 25 1.20 -4.65 3.66
CA GLU A 25 -0.01 -4.08 4.25
C GLU A 25 -0.49 -4.94 5.42
N GLU A 26 -0.95 -4.28 6.49
CA GLU A 26 -1.63 -4.96 7.60
C GLU A 26 -2.87 -5.70 7.10
N GLY A 27 -2.95 -7.00 7.40
CA GLY A 27 -4.10 -7.83 7.08
C GLY A 27 -5.25 -7.69 8.09
N ASP A 28 -6.23 -8.59 7.99
CA ASP A 28 -7.44 -8.58 8.85
C ASP A 28 -7.14 -8.77 10.35
N ASP A 29 -5.97 -9.33 10.66
CA ASP A 29 -5.39 -9.41 12.00
C ASP A 29 -4.15 -8.52 12.04
N ALA A 30 -4.04 -7.66 13.06
CA ALA A 30 -2.95 -6.71 13.22
C ALA A 30 -1.55 -7.37 13.33
N SER A 31 -1.51 -8.68 13.61
CA SER A 31 -0.28 -9.48 13.61
C SER A 31 0.14 -9.99 12.22
N GLN A 32 -0.73 -9.88 11.21
CA GLN A 32 -0.50 -10.35 9.86
C GLN A 32 -0.15 -9.18 8.95
N TRP A 33 0.91 -9.35 8.19
CA TRP A 33 1.31 -8.44 7.12
C TRP A 33 1.32 -9.22 5.82
N ARG A 34 0.66 -8.69 4.80
CA ARG A 34 0.57 -9.28 3.46
C ARG A 34 1.40 -8.45 2.51
N GLU A 35 2.16 -9.11 1.65
CA GLU A 35 2.87 -8.41 0.57
C GLU A 35 1.84 -7.79 -0.38
N LEU A 36 2.01 -6.50 -0.63
CA LEU A 36 1.16 -5.72 -1.53
C LEU A 36 1.82 -5.60 -2.91
N GLU A 37 3.11 -5.27 -2.92
CA GLU A 37 3.89 -5.03 -4.13
C GLU A 37 5.38 -5.14 -3.80
N SER A 38 6.20 -5.53 -4.76
CA SER A 38 7.65 -5.64 -4.60
C SER A 38 8.38 -5.28 -5.89
N ALA A 39 9.69 -5.04 -5.79
CA ALA A 39 10.53 -4.74 -6.94
C ALA A 39 10.62 -5.93 -7.91
N ASP A 40 10.34 -5.70 -9.20
CA ASP A 40 10.52 -6.71 -10.26
C ASP A 40 12.00 -7.09 -10.48
N GLU A 41 12.92 -6.15 -10.23
CA GLU A 41 14.37 -6.29 -10.42
C GLU A 41 15.14 -5.74 -9.22
N SER A 42 16.37 -6.23 -9.02
CA SER A 42 17.27 -5.73 -7.98
C SER A 42 17.85 -4.37 -8.31
N TYR A 43 18.11 -3.58 -7.28
CA TYR A 43 18.91 -2.36 -7.34
C TYR A 43 20.31 -2.62 -6.79
N ASP A 44 21.32 -1.94 -7.34
CA ASP A 44 22.71 -2.02 -6.87
C ASP A 44 22.96 -1.21 -5.58
N MET A 45 22.01 -0.33 -5.22
CA MET A 45 22.11 0.53 -4.05
C MET A 45 20.85 0.44 -3.18
N TRP A 46 21.05 0.17 -1.90
CA TRP A 46 19.98 0.11 -0.90
C TRP A 46 19.10 1.37 -0.89
N LEU A 47 19.72 2.54 -1.02
CA LEU A 47 19.00 3.81 -1.01
C LEU A 47 18.08 3.96 -2.23
N ASP A 48 18.51 3.51 -3.40
CA ASP A 48 17.71 3.57 -4.62
C ASP A 48 16.50 2.65 -4.52
N ALA A 49 16.69 1.43 -3.99
CA ALA A 49 15.60 0.52 -3.69
C ALA A 49 14.59 1.16 -2.73
N LEU A 50 15.06 1.74 -1.62
CA LEU A 50 14.20 2.39 -0.63
C LEU A 50 13.40 3.56 -1.24
N GLN A 51 14.06 4.39 -2.05
CA GLN A 51 13.40 5.52 -2.72
C GLN A 51 12.36 5.05 -3.74
N ALA A 52 12.65 3.99 -4.50
CA ALA A 52 11.71 3.39 -5.43
C ALA A 52 10.48 2.82 -4.70
N GLY A 53 10.68 2.05 -3.62
CA GLY A 53 9.58 1.54 -2.81
C GLY A 53 8.77 2.65 -2.12
N THR A 54 9.43 3.71 -1.65
CA THR A 54 8.73 4.88 -1.08
C THR A 54 7.88 5.58 -2.15
N LYS A 55 8.38 5.70 -3.39
CA LYS A 55 7.61 6.24 -4.50
C LYS A 55 6.40 5.36 -4.84
N ALA A 56 6.55 4.04 -4.81
CA ALA A 56 5.44 3.10 -4.99
C ALA A 56 4.39 3.27 -3.89
N LEU A 57 4.81 3.38 -2.62
CA LEU A 57 3.91 3.67 -1.48
C LEU A 57 3.12 4.96 -1.68
N ILE A 58 3.77 6.05 -2.11
CA ILE A 58 3.11 7.34 -2.36
C ILE A 58 2.04 7.21 -3.45
N ALA A 59 2.23 6.34 -4.45
CA ALA A 59 1.24 6.14 -5.51
C ALA A 59 -0.09 5.54 -5.00
N TYR A 60 -0.10 4.89 -3.83
CA TYR A 60 -1.34 4.44 -3.15
C TYR A 60 -2.08 5.58 -2.45
N ALA A 61 -1.51 6.79 -2.39
CA ALA A 61 -2.09 7.98 -1.78
C ALA A 61 -2.44 9.03 -2.85
N PRO A 62 -3.58 8.91 -3.55
CA PRO A 62 -3.97 9.85 -4.60
C PRO A 62 -4.17 11.30 -4.10
N ASP A 63 -4.49 11.48 -2.81
CA ASP A 63 -4.40 12.77 -2.10
C ASP A 63 -3.40 12.64 -0.95
N GLU A 64 -2.21 13.23 -1.15
CA GLU A 64 -1.09 13.21 -0.21
C GLU A 64 -1.44 13.77 1.18
N ARG A 65 -2.46 14.63 1.27
CA ARG A 65 -2.86 15.26 2.54
C ARG A 65 -3.59 14.30 3.46
N ILE A 66 -4.13 13.21 2.91
CA ILE A 66 -4.94 12.24 3.65
C ILE A 66 -4.34 10.82 3.64
N GLY A 67 -3.29 10.60 2.83
CA GLY A 67 -2.57 9.33 2.74
C GLY A 67 -3.33 8.24 1.98
N PRO A 68 -2.77 7.02 1.94
CA PRO A 68 -3.43 5.88 1.30
C PRO A 68 -4.64 5.46 2.13
N ARG A 69 -5.83 5.48 1.55
CA ARG A 69 -7.06 5.06 2.23
C ARG A 69 -7.73 3.95 1.46
N GLU A 70 -8.46 3.11 2.18
CA GLU A 70 -9.39 2.20 1.52
C GLU A 70 -10.38 3.04 0.70
N PRO A 71 -10.76 2.60 -0.50
CA PRO A 71 -11.92 3.17 -1.16
C PRO A 71 -13.09 2.95 -0.21
N GLY A 72 -13.51 4.01 0.47
CA GLY A 72 -14.68 3.92 1.34
C GLY A 72 -15.85 3.51 0.47
N ASP A 73 -16.64 2.54 0.93
CA ASP A 73 -18.01 2.44 0.48
C ASP A 73 -18.58 3.85 0.62
N ASP A 74 -19.07 4.39 -0.49
CA ASP A 74 -19.60 5.73 -0.57
C ASP A 74 -20.81 5.80 0.37
N GLU A 75 -20.59 6.16 1.64
CA GLU A 75 -21.64 6.29 2.65
C GLU A 75 -22.65 7.41 2.27
N ASP A 76 -22.32 8.19 1.23
CA ASP A 76 -23.19 9.18 0.56
C ASP A 76 -23.88 8.64 -0.71
N ALA A 77 -23.65 7.39 -1.12
CA ALA A 77 -24.48 6.74 -2.12
C ALA A 77 -25.91 6.67 -1.56
N SER A 78 -26.81 7.42 -2.21
CA SER A 78 -28.22 7.46 -1.84
C SER A 78 -28.72 6.03 -1.60
N PRO A 79 -29.46 5.77 -0.50
CA PRO A 79 -29.95 4.43 -0.23
C PRO A 79 -30.69 3.95 -1.47
N VAL A 80 -30.30 2.79 -2.01
CA VAL A 80 -31.05 2.16 -3.09
C VAL A 80 -32.42 1.83 -2.53
N GLY A 81 -33.38 2.73 -2.75
CA GLY A 81 -34.76 2.55 -2.36
C GLY A 81 -35.26 1.28 -3.02
N ILE A 82 -35.54 0.25 -2.22
CA ILE A 82 -36.15 -0.97 -2.70
C ILE A 82 -37.56 -0.59 -3.16
N PRO A 83 -37.93 -0.68 -4.46
CA PRO A 83 -39.31 -0.49 -4.84
C PRO A 83 -40.01 -1.82 -4.62
N ILE A 84 -40.86 -1.91 -3.59
CA ILE A 84 -41.84 -2.99 -3.50
C ILE A 84 -43.23 -2.40 -3.30
N ARG A 85 -43.88 -2.24 -4.47
CA ARG A 85 -45.31 -2.29 -4.81
C ARG A 85 -46.35 -1.90 -3.78
#